data_AF-A0AAW2Y8G6-F1
#
_entry.id   AF-A0AAW2Y8G6-F1
#
_cell.length_a   1.000
_cell.length_b   1.000
_cell.length_c   1.000
_cell.angle_alpha   90.00
_cell.angle_beta   90.00
_cell.angle_gamma   90.00
#
_symmetry.space_group_name_H-M   'P 1'
#
loop_
_entity.id
_entity.type
_entity.pdbx_description
1 polymer ?
#
loop_
_entity_poly.entity_id
_entity_poly.type
_entity_poly.pdbx_seq_one_letter_code
_entity_poly.pdbx_strand_id
1 'polypeptide(L)'
;MAEGLLVENDGGDMESLGSRVYDILLQNSFFQEAKKNEFGISKHAKMHDLVHDLACSISKAESFNVENHKSDAIPPRVRNLAIRSLDDQESYKMALKENAICLRALFSNDKILDSILDDCKNLRTLALQSYTGELTPSIAKLIHLRLIDVSFTDIRAFPESICKLYNLQTLRALNCSPCK
;
A
#
# COMPACT_ATOMS: atom_id res chain seq x y z
N MET A 1 -0.41 -10.95 -1.87
CA MET A 1 -1.56 -11.49 -1.13
C MET A 1 -2.80 -10.61 -1.30
N ALA A 2 -2.81 -9.39 -0.75
CA ALA A 2 -3.99 -8.50 -0.71
C ALA A 2 -4.70 -8.30 -2.06
N GLU A 3 -3.96 -8.04 -3.13
CA GLU A 3 -4.53 -7.80 -4.46
C GLU A 3 -5.06 -9.07 -5.16
N GLY A 4 -4.83 -10.26 -4.60
CA GLY A 4 -5.25 -11.53 -5.21
C GLY A 4 -4.36 -12.03 -6.35
N LEU A 5 -3.12 -11.53 -6.43
CA LEU A 5 -2.14 -11.96 -7.44
C LEU A 5 -1.52 -13.34 -7.15
N LEU A 6 -1.62 -13.81 -5.90
CA LEU A 6 -1.19 -15.15 -5.51
C LEU A 6 -2.41 -16.05 -5.55
N VAL A 7 -2.38 -17.08 -6.41
CA VAL A 7 -3.43 -18.10 -6.49
C VAL A 7 -2.99 -19.28 -5.65
N GLU A 8 -3.76 -19.57 -4.61
CA GLU A 8 -3.53 -20.70 -3.72
C GLU A 8 -3.86 -21.98 -4.47
N ASN A 9 -2.83 -22.79 -4.76
CA ASN A 9 -2.98 -23.96 -5.62
C ASN A 9 -2.60 -25.29 -4.95
N ASP A 10 -2.02 -25.28 -3.74
CA ASP A 10 -1.34 -26.47 -3.20
C ASP A 10 -1.38 -26.64 -1.66
N GLY A 11 -2.33 -26.00 -0.97
CA GLY A 11 -2.53 -26.18 0.48
C GLY A 11 -1.37 -25.69 1.38
N GLY A 12 -0.37 -25.01 0.82
CA GLY A 12 0.64 -24.28 1.56
C GLY A 12 0.16 -22.88 1.94
N ASP A 13 0.71 -22.32 3.02
CA ASP A 13 0.36 -20.97 3.47
C ASP A 13 0.77 -19.89 2.44
N MET A 14 0.08 -18.74 2.52
CA MET A 14 0.24 -17.65 1.56
C MET A 14 1.64 -17.04 1.64
N GLU A 15 2.28 -17.07 2.80
CA GLU A 15 3.61 -16.53 3.06
C GLU A 15 4.68 -17.34 2.34
N SER A 16 4.59 -18.67 2.43
CA SER A 16 5.44 -19.62 1.71
C SER A 16 5.25 -19.48 0.20
N LEU A 17 4.00 -19.34 -0.28
CA LEU A 17 3.73 -19.08 -1.69
C LEU A 17 4.33 -17.75 -2.15
N GLY A 18 4.15 -16.68 -1.37
CA GLY A 18 4.72 -15.37 -1.61
C GLY A 18 6.25 -15.39 -1.66
N SER A 19 6.89 -16.13 -0.75
CA SER A 19 8.34 -16.32 -0.72
C SER A 19 8.83 -17.03 -1.98
N ARG A 20 8.16 -18.09 -2.42
CA ARG A 20 8.51 -18.80 -3.65
C ARG A 20 8.43 -17.90 -4.89
N VAL A 21 7.35 -17.11 -5.01
CA VAL A 21 7.22 -16.15 -6.13
C VAL A 21 8.33 -15.10 -6.07
N TYR A 22 8.65 -14.60 -4.88
CA TYR A 22 9.76 -13.67 -4.69
C TYR A 22 11.11 -14.27 -5.09
N ASP A 23 11.38 -15.54 -4.72
CA ASP A 23 12.60 -16.25 -5.11
C ASP A 23 12.71 -16.44 -6.63
N ILE A 24 11.60 -16.71 -7.32
CA ILE A 24 11.56 -16.76 -8.79
C ILE A 24 11.95 -15.40 -9.38
N LEU A 25 11.42 -14.30 -8.84
CA LEU A 25 11.76 -12.94 -9.32
C LEU A 25 13.24 -12.60 -9.09
N LEU A 26 13.83 -13.07 -7.99
CA LEU A 26 15.28 -12.95 -7.74
C LEU A 26 16.10 -13.79 -8.71
N GLN A 27 15.73 -15.06 -8.93
CA GLN A 27 16.43 -15.95 -9.85
C GLN A 27 16.42 -15.44 -11.29
N ASN A 28 15.36 -14.73 -11.68
CA ASN A 28 15.23 -14.11 -13.00
C ASN A 28 15.78 -12.67 -13.06
N SER A 29 16.49 -12.21 -12.03
CA SER A 29 17.13 -10.88 -11.97
C SER A 29 16.16 -9.69 -12.09
N PHE A 30 14.86 -9.90 -11.90
CA PHE A 30 13.88 -8.81 -11.76
C PHE A 30 14.15 -8.02 -10.47
N PHE A 31 14.58 -8.73 -9.43
CA PHE A 31 15.09 -8.14 -8.20
C PHE A 31 16.57 -8.46 -8.01
N GLN A 32 17.29 -7.53 -7.42
CA GLN A 32 18.72 -7.57 -7.11
C GLN A 32 18.96 -7.14 -5.66
N GLU A 33 20.17 -7.40 -5.14
CA GLU A 33 20.63 -6.96 -3.81
C GLU A 33 19.69 -7.31 -2.65
N ALA A 34 19.16 -8.53 -2.62
CA ALA A 34 18.34 -8.99 -1.50
C ALA A 34 19.17 -9.05 -0.20
N LYS A 35 19.03 -8.03 0.65
CA LYS A 35 19.67 -8.00 1.98
C LYS A 35 18.85 -8.84 2.95
N LYS A 36 19.35 -10.04 3.24
CA LYS A 36 18.80 -10.91 4.28
C LYS A 36 19.24 -10.42 5.66
N ASN A 37 18.31 -10.35 6.59
CA ASN A 37 18.64 -10.15 8.00
C ASN A 37 19.23 -11.44 8.61
N GLU A 38 19.55 -11.40 9.91
CA GLU A 38 20.10 -12.54 10.67
C GLU A 38 19.21 -13.80 10.64
N PHE A 39 17.93 -13.65 10.26
CA PHE A 39 16.96 -14.75 10.15
C PHE A 39 16.78 -15.24 8.70
N GLY A 40 17.62 -14.79 7.76
CA GLY A 40 17.51 -15.16 6.34
C GLY A 40 16.37 -14.49 5.58
N ILE A 41 15.64 -13.56 6.20
CA ILE A 41 14.50 -12.83 5.61
C ILE A 41 15.03 -11.59 4.89
N SER A 42 14.82 -11.53 3.57
CA SER A 42 15.14 -10.36 2.76
C SER A 42 14.22 -9.19 3.12
N LYS A 43 14.77 -8.12 3.72
CA LYS A 43 13.98 -6.92 4.06
C LYS A 43 13.87 -5.93 2.90
N HIS A 44 14.83 -5.97 1.97
CA HIS A 44 14.91 -5.04 0.86
C HIS A 44 15.37 -5.79 -0.39
N ALA A 45 14.74 -5.47 -1.52
CA ALA A 45 15.18 -5.85 -2.86
C ALA A 45 15.20 -4.58 -3.71
N LYS A 46 16.13 -4.51 -4.66
CA LYS A 46 16.19 -3.45 -5.66
C LYS A 46 15.73 -3.98 -7.01
N MET A 47 15.07 -3.13 -7.79
CA MET A 47 14.82 -3.40 -9.20
C MET A 47 15.86 -2.63 -10.00
N HIS A 48 16.41 -3.23 -11.05
CA HIS A 48 17.30 -2.52 -11.97
C HIS A 48 16.53 -1.42 -12.72
N ASP A 49 17.16 -0.29 -13.02
CA ASP A 49 16.50 0.89 -13.63
C ASP A 49 15.71 0.54 -14.90
N LEU A 50 16.27 -0.26 -15.82
CA LEU A 50 15.56 -0.73 -17.02
C LEU A 50 14.30 -1.57 -16.72
N VAL A 51 14.36 -2.43 -15.68
CA VAL A 51 13.19 -3.24 -15.26
C VAL A 51 12.17 -2.34 -14.59
N HIS A 52 12.62 -1.34 -13.83
CA HIS A 52 11.78 -0.32 -13.22
C HIS A 52 11.05 0.52 -14.27
N ASP A 53 11.76 0.99 -15.29
CA ASP A 53 11.18 1.78 -16.38
C ASP A 53 10.16 0.98 -17.18
N LEU A 54 10.45 -0.30 -17.44
CA LEU A 54 9.50 -1.22 -18.05
C LEU A 54 8.25 -1.40 -17.19
N ALA A 55 8.42 -1.63 -15.88
CA ALA A 55 7.31 -1.79 -14.94
C ALA A 55 6.44 -0.53 -14.89
N CYS A 56 7.06 0.65 -14.81
CA CYS A 56 6.36 1.94 -14.88
C CYS A 56 5.63 2.11 -16.21
N SER A 57 6.26 1.77 -17.34
CA SER A 57 5.64 1.87 -18.67
C SER A 57 4.36 1.05 -18.78
N ILE A 58 4.39 -0.19 -18.28
CA ILE A 58 3.24 -1.10 -18.29
C ILE A 58 2.16 -0.66 -17.28
N SER A 59 2.56 -0.11 -16.12
CA SER A 59 1.63 0.23 -15.04
C SER A 59 0.93 1.58 -15.20
N LYS A 60 1.38 2.46 -16.10
CA LYS A 60 0.87 3.84 -16.30
C LYS A 60 -0.64 3.95 -16.42
N ALA A 61 -1.30 2.93 -16.99
CA ALA A 61 -2.74 2.93 -17.18
C ALA A 61 -3.54 2.70 -15.89
N GLU A 62 -2.93 2.07 -14.87
CA GLU A 62 -3.63 1.67 -13.64
C GLU A 62 -2.98 2.21 -12.36
N SER A 63 -1.74 2.71 -12.43
CA SER A 63 -0.96 3.13 -11.26
C SER A 63 -0.37 4.52 -11.45
N PHE A 64 -0.45 5.34 -10.40
CA PHE A 64 0.08 6.70 -10.39
C PHE A 64 0.90 6.96 -9.12
N ASN A 65 2.06 7.58 -9.29
CA ASN A 65 2.92 8.02 -8.20
C ASN A 65 3.13 9.53 -8.30
N VAL A 66 2.62 10.26 -7.30
CA VAL A 66 2.64 11.72 -7.27
C VAL A 66 4.07 12.28 -7.28
N GLU A 67 5.04 11.62 -6.66
CA GLU A 67 6.42 12.12 -6.63
C GLU A 67 7.12 12.06 -7.98
N ASN A 68 6.78 11.08 -8.81
CA ASN A 68 7.35 10.94 -10.15
C ASN A 68 6.73 11.96 -11.12
N HIS A 69 5.64 12.59 -10.71
CA HIS A 69 4.75 13.41 -11.54
C HIS A 69 4.31 14.67 -10.80
N LYS A 70 5.25 15.39 -10.15
CA LYS A 70 4.97 16.54 -9.26
C LYS A 70 4.17 17.68 -9.92
N SER A 71 4.06 17.70 -11.24
CA SER A 71 3.34 18.69 -12.04
C SER A 71 2.08 18.15 -12.72
N ASP A 72 1.84 16.84 -12.69
CA ASP A 72 0.74 16.24 -13.45
C ASP A 72 -0.47 16.02 -12.53
N ALA A 73 -1.65 16.33 -13.04
CA ALA A 73 -2.89 15.98 -12.37
C ALA A 73 -3.01 14.44 -12.28
N ILE A 74 -3.55 13.93 -11.16
CA ILE A 74 -3.83 12.50 -11.02
C ILE A 74 -4.84 12.10 -12.11
N PRO A 75 -4.52 11.14 -12.98
CA PRO A 75 -5.45 10.68 -14.01
C PRO A 75 -6.74 10.12 -13.39
N PRO A 76 -7.87 10.16 -14.11
CA PRO A 76 -9.08 9.50 -13.64
C PRO A 76 -8.94 7.98 -13.72
N ARG A 77 -9.63 7.27 -12.81
CA ARG A 77 -9.75 5.81 -12.73
C ARG A 77 -8.44 5.06 -12.40
N VAL A 78 -7.54 5.69 -11.67
CA VAL A 78 -6.34 5.05 -11.11
C VAL A 78 -6.74 3.99 -10.08
N ARG A 79 -6.09 2.83 -10.12
CA ARG A 79 -6.30 1.73 -9.16
C ARG A 79 -5.26 1.71 -8.05
N ASN A 80 -4.02 2.07 -8.36
CA ASN A 80 -2.93 2.08 -7.39
C ASN A 80 -2.36 3.49 -7.29
N LEU A 81 -2.40 4.06 -6.09
CA LEU A 81 -1.96 5.43 -5.87
C LEU A 81 -0.90 5.49 -4.77
N ALA A 82 0.20 6.18 -5.05
CA ALA A 82 1.25 6.45 -4.09
C ALA A 82 1.46 7.96 -3.92
N ILE A 83 1.45 8.41 -2.65
CA ILE A 83 1.49 9.81 -2.24
C ILE A 83 2.51 9.97 -1.11
N ARG A 84 3.66 10.60 -1.36
CA ARG A 84 4.69 10.77 -0.32
C ARG A 84 4.81 12.19 0.26
N SER A 85 4.44 13.21 -0.51
CA SER A 85 4.29 14.59 -0.05
C SER A 85 3.21 15.27 -0.89
N LEU A 86 2.36 16.07 -0.25
CA LEU A 86 1.37 16.91 -0.91
C LEU A 86 1.69 18.35 -0.56
N ASP A 87 2.53 18.98 -1.37
CA ASP A 87 2.89 20.39 -1.20
C ASP A 87 1.66 21.31 -1.46
N ASP A 88 0.63 20.81 -2.16
CA ASP A 88 -0.65 21.50 -2.43
C ASP A 88 -1.87 20.60 -2.10
N GLN A 89 -2.32 20.62 -0.84
CA GLN A 89 -3.35 19.71 -0.34
C GLN A 89 -4.73 19.85 -1.02
N GLU A 90 -5.09 21.03 -1.53
CA GLU A 90 -6.42 21.31 -2.10
C GLU A 90 -6.60 20.69 -3.50
N SER A 91 -5.62 20.88 -4.40
CA SER A 91 -5.69 20.38 -5.78
C SER A 91 -5.80 18.86 -5.84
N TYR A 92 -5.03 18.16 -5.01
CA TYR A 92 -5.04 16.69 -5.00
C TYR A 92 -6.28 16.12 -4.31
N LYS A 93 -6.92 16.84 -3.39
CA LYS A 93 -8.13 16.37 -2.69
C LYS A 93 -9.28 16.09 -3.64
N MET A 94 -9.49 16.96 -4.64
CA MET A 94 -10.53 16.75 -5.65
C MET A 94 -10.24 15.52 -6.51
N ALA A 95 -9.01 15.42 -7.02
CA ALA A 95 -8.60 14.29 -7.85
C ALA A 95 -8.60 12.95 -7.07
N LEU A 96 -8.30 12.99 -5.76
CA LEU A 96 -8.41 11.85 -4.86
C LEU A 96 -9.85 11.37 -4.71
N LYS A 97 -10.80 12.29 -4.51
CA LYS A 97 -12.22 11.95 -4.42
C LYS A 97 -12.75 11.35 -5.71
N GLU A 98 -12.35 11.89 -6.86
CA GLU A 98 -12.73 11.36 -8.17
C GLU A 98 -12.23 9.93 -8.39
N ASN A 99 -11.04 9.61 -7.85
CA ASN A 99 -10.43 8.30 -7.98
C ASN A 99 -10.82 7.31 -6.88
N ALA A 100 -11.35 7.77 -5.74
CA ALA A 100 -11.57 6.97 -4.53
C ALA A 100 -12.29 5.65 -4.80
N ILE A 101 -13.34 5.67 -5.63
CA ILE A 101 -14.11 4.46 -5.97
C ILE A 101 -13.33 3.45 -6.81
N CYS A 102 -12.29 3.87 -7.54
CA CYS A 102 -11.46 2.99 -8.36
C CYS A 102 -10.24 2.44 -7.63
N LEU A 103 -9.83 3.09 -6.52
CA LEU A 103 -8.64 2.72 -5.77
C LEU A 103 -8.77 1.31 -5.17
N ARG A 104 -7.72 0.52 -5.36
CA ARG A 104 -7.49 -0.80 -4.77
C ARG A 104 -6.30 -0.79 -3.85
N ALA A 105 -5.23 -0.07 -4.21
CA ALA A 105 -4.06 0.11 -3.36
C ALA A 105 -3.76 1.59 -3.16
N LEU A 106 -3.51 1.97 -1.91
CA LEU A 106 -3.17 3.34 -1.52
C LEU A 106 -1.98 3.33 -0.56
N PHE A 107 -0.93 4.02 -0.97
CA PHE A 107 0.28 4.26 -0.20
C PHE A 107 0.34 5.75 0.08
N SER A 108 0.35 6.15 1.35
CA SER A 108 0.33 7.56 1.70
C SER A 108 1.20 7.88 2.90
N ASN A 109 1.77 9.09 2.89
CA ASN A 109 2.51 9.64 4.01
C ASN A 109 1.70 10.66 4.84
N ASP A 110 0.44 10.93 4.44
CA ASP A 110 -0.32 12.10 4.92
C ASP A 110 -1.70 11.69 5.50
N LYS A 111 -2.22 12.49 6.42
CA LYS A 111 -3.55 12.35 7.02
C LYS A 111 -4.70 12.75 6.09
N ILE A 112 -4.42 13.32 4.92
CA ILE A 112 -5.44 13.68 3.91
C ILE A 112 -6.38 12.50 3.61
N LEU A 113 -5.86 11.29 3.72
CA LEU A 113 -6.62 10.04 3.73
C LEU A 113 -7.91 10.08 4.53
N ASP A 114 -7.89 10.59 5.76
CA ASP A 114 -9.06 10.58 6.66
C ASP A 114 -10.27 11.28 6.03
N SER A 115 -10.04 12.22 5.11
CA SER A 115 -11.10 12.94 4.39
C SER A 115 -11.69 12.19 3.18
N ILE A 116 -11.04 11.12 2.71
CA ILE A 116 -11.42 10.34 1.52
C ILE A 116 -11.66 8.85 1.82
N LEU A 117 -11.27 8.34 2.99
CA LEU A 117 -11.44 6.93 3.37
C LEU A 117 -12.88 6.45 3.21
N ASP A 118 -13.85 7.33 3.48
CA ASP A 118 -15.27 7.03 3.32
C ASP A 118 -15.69 6.70 1.87
N ASP A 119 -14.96 7.24 0.89
CA ASP A 119 -15.25 7.09 -0.53
C ASP A 119 -14.49 5.89 -1.16
N CYS A 120 -13.45 5.40 -0.50
CA CYS A 120 -12.53 4.35 -0.97
C CYS A 120 -13.10 2.92 -0.88
N LYS A 121 -14.33 2.70 -1.34
CA LYS A 121 -15.09 1.44 -1.11
C LYS A 121 -14.44 0.17 -1.65
N ASN A 122 -13.58 0.28 -2.66
CA ASN A 122 -12.91 -0.86 -3.31
C ASN A 122 -11.47 -1.10 -2.83
N LEU A 123 -11.02 -0.36 -1.80
CA LEU A 123 -9.65 -0.46 -1.30
C LEU A 123 -9.38 -1.82 -0.66
N ARG A 124 -8.28 -2.44 -1.07
CA ARG A 124 -7.77 -3.72 -0.58
C ARG A 124 -6.46 -3.57 0.18
N THR A 125 -5.63 -2.63 -0.22
CA THR A 125 -4.31 -2.39 0.36
C THR A 125 -4.22 -0.94 0.83
N LEU A 126 -4.00 -0.75 2.14
CA LEU A 126 -3.70 0.56 2.73
C LEU A 126 -2.35 0.49 3.42
N ALA A 127 -1.40 1.31 2.97
CA ALA A 127 -0.11 1.47 3.61
C ALA A 127 0.10 2.94 3.98
N LEU A 128 0.31 3.18 5.26
CA LEU A 128 0.55 4.49 5.84
C LEU A 128 2.00 4.57 6.28
N GLN A 129 2.71 5.59 5.82
CA GLN A 129 4.03 5.94 6.31
C GLN A 129 3.91 7.27 7.07
N SER A 130 4.66 7.48 8.14
CA SER A 130 4.64 8.75 8.90
C SER A 130 3.26 9.19 9.44
N TYR A 131 2.27 8.31 9.52
CA TYR A 131 0.96 8.62 10.11
C TYR A 131 1.11 8.88 11.61
N THR A 132 0.34 9.81 12.16
CA THR A 132 0.40 10.16 13.58
C THR A 132 -0.99 10.23 14.19
N GLY A 133 -1.14 9.87 15.46
CA GLY A 133 -2.43 9.94 16.15
C GLY A 133 -3.27 8.67 16.00
N GLU A 134 -4.58 8.80 15.86
CA GLU A 134 -5.51 7.66 15.86
C GLU A 134 -6.16 7.49 14.49
N LEU A 135 -6.22 6.25 14.02
CA LEU A 135 -6.90 5.95 12.77
C LEU A 135 -8.40 6.18 12.91
N THR A 136 -9.00 6.84 11.93
CA THR A 136 -10.42 7.20 12.02
C THR A 136 -11.35 5.98 11.99
N PRO A 137 -12.50 6.01 12.72
CA PRO A 137 -13.46 4.90 12.70
C PRO A 137 -14.00 4.54 11.31
N SER A 138 -13.88 5.47 10.36
CA SER A 138 -14.17 5.30 8.92
C SER A 138 -13.45 4.14 8.27
N ILE A 139 -12.31 3.68 8.81
CA ILE A 139 -11.61 2.50 8.31
C ILE A 139 -12.54 1.28 8.20
N ALA A 140 -13.52 1.15 9.09
CA ALA A 140 -14.48 0.04 9.10
C ALA A 140 -15.41 0.00 7.87
N LYS A 141 -15.50 1.09 7.11
CA LYS A 141 -16.27 1.13 5.85
C LYS A 141 -15.53 0.47 4.69
N LEU A 142 -14.22 0.25 4.83
CA LEU A 142 -13.37 -0.40 3.83
C LEU A 142 -13.54 -1.92 3.89
N ILE A 143 -14.74 -2.42 3.59
CA ILE A 143 -15.08 -3.83 3.76
C ILE A 143 -14.24 -4.80 2.90
N HIS A 144 -13.58 -4.30 1.85
CA HIS A 144 -12.72 -5.08 0.97
C HIS A 144 -11.24 -5.05 1.37
N LEU A 145 -10.91 -4.35 2.46
CA LEU A 145 -9.54 -4.21 2.92
C LEU A 145 -8.97 -5.55 3.37
N ARG A 146 -7.79 -5.89 2.85
CA ARG A 146 -7.07 -7.13 3.09
C ARG A 146 -5.71 -6.90 3.72
N LEU A 147 -5.10 -5.74 3.49
CA LEU A 147 -3.82 -5.38 4.09
C LEU A 147 -3.86 -3.96 4.65
N ILE A 148 -3.47 -3.84 5.92
CA ILE A 148 -3.12 -2.59 6.56
C ILE A 148 -1.64 -2.66 6.95
N ASP A 149 -0.85 -1.69 6.50
CA ASP A 149 0.50 -1.46 7.02
C ASP A 149 0.60 -0.06 7.61
N VAL A 150 0.88 0.01 8.91
CA VAL A 150 1.18 1.25 9.65
C VAL A 150 2.56 1.14 10.32
N SER A 151 3.42 0.27 9.81
CA SER A 151 4.78 0.13 10.34
C SER A 151 5.56 1.43 10.21
N PHE A 152 6.42 1.72 11.18
CA PHE A 152 7.23 2.94 11.24
C PHE A 152 6.39 4.23 11.23
N THR A 153 5.27 4.22 11.94
CA THR A 153 4.39 5.38 12.16
C THR A 153 4.27 5.69 13.66
N ASP A 154 3.81 6.89 14.00
CA ASP A 154 3.51 7.28 15.39
C ASP A 154 2.00 7.13 15.67
N ILE A 155 1.41 6.04 15.17
CA ILE A 155 0.02 5.67 15.45
C ILE A 155 -0.13 5.30 16.93
N ARG A 156 -1.13 5.88 17.59
CA ARG A 156 -1.40 5.70 19.02
C ARG A 156 -2.37 4.58 19.29
N ALA A 157 -3.42 4.48 18.46
CA ALA A 157 -4.44 3.45 18.60
C ALA A 157 -5.12 3.19 17.25
N PHE A 158 -5.63 1.96 17.12
CA PHE A 158 -6.64 1.62 16.13
C PHE A 158 -8.03 1.84 16.72
N PRO A 159 -9.02 2.27 15.93
CA PRO A 159 -10.39 2.40 16.40
C PRO A 159 -10.97 1.01 16.66
N GLU A 160 -11.86 0.86 17.64
CA GLU A 160 -12.56 -0.42 17.92
C GLU A 160 -13.29 -0.97 16.68
N SER A 161 -13.67 -0.07 15.77
CA SER A 161 -14.32 -0.43 14.51
C SER A 161 -13.43 -1.24 13.56
N ILE A 162 -12.12 -1.31 13.77
CA ILE A 162 -11.20 -2.16 12.99
C ILE A 162 -11.60 -3.64 13.01
N CYS A 163 -12.26 -4.10 14.09
CA CYS A 163 -12.79 -5.44 14.23
C CYS A 163 -13.88 -5.79 13.22
N LYS A 164 -14.42 -4.80 12.49
CA LYS A 164 -15.41 -4.99 11.41
C LYS A 164 -14.78 -5.32 10.06
N LEU A 165 -13.45 -5.31 9.96
CA LEU A 165 -12.72 -5.66 8.74
C LEU A 165 -12.58 -7.18 8.58
N TYR A 166 -13.69 -7.86 8.30
CA TYR A 166 -13.71 -9.33 8.22
C TYR A 166 -12.86 -9.93 7.09
N ASN A 167 -12.49 -9.13 6.09
CA ASN A 167 -11.65 -9.56 4.96
C ASN A 167 -10.15 -9.25 5.20
N LEU A 168 -9.78 -8.71 6.36
CA LEU A 168 -8.39 -8.37 6.66
C LEU A 168 -7.54 -9.65 6.76
N GLN A 169 -6.52 -9.75 5.92
CA GLN A 169 -5.58 -10.88 5.87
C GLN A 169 -4.24 -10.52 6.54
N THR A 170 -3.85 -9.25 6.52
CA THR A 170 -2.55 -8.81 7.03
C THR A 170 -2.69 -7.47 7.75
N LEU A 171 -2.26 -7.43 9.00
CA LEU A 171 -2.07 -6.20 9.78
C LEU A 171 -0.61 -6.09 10.19
N ARG A 172 0.06 -5.04 9.72
CA ARG A 172 1.46 -4.74 10.06
C ARG A 172 1.54 -3.46 10.87
N ALA A 173 2.08 -3.58 12.08
CA ALA A 173 2.34 -2.47 13.01
C ALA A 173 3.72 -2.66 13.64
N LEU A 174 4.76 -2.67 12.79
CA LEU A 174 6.14 -2.88 13.23
C LEU A 174 6.80 -1.54 13.56
N ASN A 175 7.54 -1.46 14.66
CA ASN A 175 8.26 -0.25 15.08
C ASN A 175 7.37 1.00 15.11
N CYS A 176 6.15 0.88 15.60
CA CYS A 176 5.30 2.03 15.88
C CYS A 176 5.77 2.68 17.19
N SER A 177 5.97 3.99 17.19
CA SER A 177 6.38 4.73 18.39
C SER A 177 5.14 5.08 19.20
N PRO A 178 4.88 4.47 20.38
CA PRO A 178 3.87 5.00 21.28
C PRO A 178 4.31 6.40 21.72
N CYS A 179 3.44 7.41 21.58
CA CYS A 179 3.67 8.68 22.27
C CYS A 179 3.72 8.42 23.79
N LYS A 180 4.73 9.00 24.44
CA LYS A 180 4.75 9.19 25.90
C LYS A 180 3.61 10.08 26.36
#